data_AF-A0A0H5PYR7-F1
#
_entry.id   AF-A0A0H5PYR7-F1
#
_cell.length_a   1.000
_cell.length_b   1.000
_cell.length_c   1.000
_cell.angle_alpha   90.00
_cell.angle_beta   90.00
_cell.angle_gamma   90.00
#
_symmetry.space_group_name_H-M   'P 1'
#
loop_
_entity.id
_entity.type
_entity.pdbx_description
1 polymer ?
#
loop_
_entity_poly.entity_id
_entity_poly.type
_entity_poly.pdbx_seq_one_letter_code
_entity_poly.pdbx_strand_id
1 'polypeptide(L)'
;MTNCNRIDPQYLDQIFPEKKLTIAQKQDALLYAMGASVNELAGMNDRHSDTVRKRLNETTLTVAGCTEIKNLRTVTLIRILNLLLMKS
;
A
#
# COMPACT_ATOMS: atom_id res chain seq x y z
N MET A 1 21.73 7.60 3.42
CA MET A 1 20.95 6.37 3.64
C MET A 1 19.77 6.73 4.51
N THR A 2 18.62 7.04 3.90
CA THR A 2 17.40 7.41 4.61
C THR A 2 16.83 6.16 5.26
N ASN A 3 16.87 6.10 6.59
CA ASN A 3 16.04 5.19 7.38
C ASN A 3 14.57 5.52 7.04
N CYS A 4 14.02 4.91 6.00
CA CYS A 4 12.61 5.01 5.69
C CYS A 4 11.88 4.43 6.89
N ASN A 5 11.15 5.28 7.62
CA ASN A 5 10.31 4.92 8.76
C ASN A 5 9.51 3.66 8.42
N ARG A 6 10.01 2.51 8.88
CA ARG A 6 9.34 1.23 8.65
C ARG A 6 8.09 1.27 9.49
N ILE A 7 6.95 1.44 8.82
CA ILE A 7 5.64 1.32 9.44
C ILE A 7 5.57 -0.09 10.02
N ASP A 8 5.25 -0.18 11.31
CA ASP A 8 5.20 -1.46 12.01
C ASP A 8 4.21 -2.39 11.29
N PRO A 9 4.63 -3.62 10.94
CA PRO A 9 3.81 -4.59 10.21
C PRO A 9 2.42 -4.79 10.80
N GLN A 10 2.24 -4.66 12.11
CA GLN A 10 0.93 -4.81 12.73
C GLN A 10 -0.08 -3.78 12.23
N TYR A 11 0.33 -2.53 11.97
CA TYR A 11 -0.57 -1.52 11.40
C TYR A 11 -0.88 -1.80 9.93
N LEU A 12 0.11 -2.33 9.19
CA LEU A 12 -0.11 -2.74 7.81
C LEU A 12 -1.09 -3.90 7.72
N ASP A 13 -1.05 -4.84 8.66
CA ASP A 13 -2.01 -5.94 8.74
C ASP A 13 -3.42 -5.48 9.13
N GLN A 14 -3.55 -4.41 9.93
CA GLN A 14 -4.85 -3.79 10.22
C GLN A 14 -5.46 -3.13 8.97
N ILE A 15 -4.64 -2.47 8.13
CA ILE A 15 -5.11 -1.81 6.90
C ILE A 15 -5.32 -2.83 5.77
N PHE A 16 -4.48 -3.85 5.70
CA PHE A 16 -4.49 -4.88 4.67
C PHE A 16 -4.54 -6.28 5.32
N PRO A 17 -5.73 -6.75 5.72
CA PRO A 17 -5.88 -8.05 6.37
C PRO A 17 -5.62 -9.24 5.42
N GLU A 18 -5.43 -8.98 4.12
CA GLU A 18 -5.17 -10.01 3.12
C GLU A 18 -3.83 -10.72 3.37
N LYS A 19 -3.89 -11.99 3.80
CA LYS A 19 -2.71 -12.83 4.10
C LYS A 19 -1.81 -13.11 2.89
N LYS A 20 -2.35 -12.98 1.67
CA LYS A 20 -1.59 -13.19 0.42
C LYS A 20 -0.66 -12.01 0.09
N LEU A 21 -0.84 -10.86 0.74
CA LEU A 21 0.01 -9.70 0.52
C LEU A 21 1.25 -9.76 1.41
N THR A 22 2.41 -9.57 0.78
CA THR A 22 3.68 -9.35 1.48
C THR A 22 3.71 -7.99 2.17
N ILE A 23 4.55 -7.82 3.20
CA ILE A 23 4.74 -6.54 3.89
C ILE A 23 5.13 -5.43 2.91
N ALA A 24 6.00 -5.73 1.93
CA ALA A 24 6.41 -4.76 0.92
C ALA A 24 5.25 -4.30 0.02
N GLN A 25 4.36 -5.22 -0.38
CA GLN A 25 3.16 -4.85 -1.14
C GLN A 25 2.23 -3.95 -0.32
N LYS A 26 2.06 -4.23 0.97
CA LYS A 26 1.27 -3.40 1.89
C LYS A 26 1.88 -2.00 2.07
N GLN A 27 3.21 -1.91 2.19
CA GLN A 27 3.91 -0.63 2.28
C GLN A 27 3.78 0.19 0.99
N ASP A 28 4.02 -0.41 -0.16
CA ASP A 28 3.90 0.27 -1.46
C ASP A 28 2.46 0.78 -1.67
N ALA A 29 1.45 -0.04 -1.34
CA ALA A 29 0.04 0.36 -1.42
C ALA A 29 -0.31 1.51 -0.48
N LEU A 30 0.19 1.49 0.76
CA LEU A 30 -0.02 2.57 1.72
C LEU A 30 0.62 3.87 1.24
N LEU A 31 1.89 3.85 0.85
CA LEU A 31 2.58 5.04 0.35
C LEU A 31 1.92 5.58 -0.92
N TYR A 32 1.47 4.69 -1.82
CA TYR A 32 0.71 5.08 -3.00
C TYR A 32 -0.62 5.76 -2.65
N ALA A 33 -1.32 5.29 -1.61
CA ALA A 33 -2.54 5.92 -1.10
C ALA A 33 -2.29 7.28 -0.45
N MET A 34 -1.11 7.45 0.18
CA MET A 34 -0.65 8.72 0.76
C MET A 34 -0.13 9.73 -0.28
N GLY A 35 -0.18 9.39 -1.57
CA GLY A 35 0.14 10.31 -2.67
C GLY A 35 1.45 10.02 -3.39
N ALA A 36 2.26 9.06 -2.94
CA ALA A 36 3.48 8.70 -3.64
C ALA A 36 3.19 8.23 -5.06
N SER A 37 3.98 8.70 -6.01
CA SER A 37 3.97 8.26 -7.40
C SER A 37 4.75 6.96 -7.57
N VAL A 38 4.49 6.27 -8.69
CA VAL A 38 5.22 5.03 -9.05
C VAL A 38 6.73 5.28 -9.12
N ASN A 39 7.16 6.45 -9.61
CA ASN A 39 8.57 6.81 -9.74
C ASN A 39 9.23 7.09 -8.39
N GLU A 40 8.51 7.72 -7.46
CA GLU A 40 9.01 7.93 -6.09
C GLU A 40 9.18 6.59 -5.37
N LEU A 41 8.18 5.70 -5.47
CA LEU A 41 8.26 4.35 -4.91
C LEU A 41 9.39 3.52 -5.53
N ALA A 42 9.64 3.69 -6.83
CA ALA A 42 10.74 3.07 -7.54
C ALA A 42 12.08 3.54 -6.99
N GLY A 43 12.25 4.86 -6.78
CA GLY A 43 13.45 5.44 -6.18
C GLY A 43 13.65 5.03 -4.72
N MET A 44 12.59 4.95 -3.91
CA MET A 44 12.68 4.52 -2.51
C MET A 44 13.13 3.08 -2.33
N ASN A 45 12.80 2.22 -3.30
CA ASN A 45 13.05 0.78 -3.22
C ASN A 45 14.20 0.29 -4.12
N ASP A 46 14.91 1.20 -4.80
CA ASP A 46 15.93 0.88 -5.82
C ASP A 46 15.41 -0.13 -6.87
N ARG A 47 14.26 0.21 -7.47
CA ARG A 47 13.55 -0.65 -8.43
C ARG A 47 13.15 0.11 -9.68
N HIS A 48 12.86 -0.62 -10.75
CA HIS A 48 12.28 -0.03 -11.94
C HIS A 48 10.80 0.32 -11.73
N SER A 49 10.34 1.43 -12.31
CA SER A 49 8.94 1.90 -12.21
C SER A 49 7.94 0.86 -12.69
N ASP A 50 8.28 0.07 -13.72
CA ASP A 50 7.41 -1.01 -14.21
C ASP A 50 7.24 -2.13 -13.20
N THR A 51 8.29 -2.44 -12.43
CA THR A 51 8.21 -3.42 -11.34
C THR A 51 7.26 -2.96 -10.25
N VAL A 52 7.32 -1.67 -9.89
CA VAL A 52 6.41 -1.06 -8.91
C VAL A 52 4.98 -1.07 -9.44
N ARG A 53 4.76 -0.67 -10.71
CA ARG A 53 3.43 -0.69 -11.34
C ARG A 53 2.85 -2.11 -11.37
N LYS A 54 3.65 -3.11 -11.78
CA LYS A 54 3.23 -4.52 -11.77
C LYS A 54 2.82 -4.97 -10.37
N ARG A 55 3.63 -4.64 -9.35
CA ARG A 55 3.32 -5.01 -7.97
C ARG A 55 2.06 -4.32 -7.44
N LEU A 56 1.84 -3.05 -7.74
CA LEU A 56 0.62 -2.34 -7.37
C LEU A 56 -0.61 -2.94 -8.06
N ASN A 57 -0.49 -3.38 -9.32
CA ASN A 57 -1.54 -4.12 -10.02
C ASN A 57 -1.83 -5.46 -9.33
N GLU A 58 -0.81 -6.26 -9.02
CA GLU A 58 -0.98 -7.53 -8.29
C GLU A 58 -1.61 -7.33 -6.91
N THR A 59 -1.22 -6.26 -6.22
CA THR A 59 -1.78 -5.87 -4.92
C THR A 59 -3.26 -5.50 -5.06
N THR A 60 -3.59 -4.71 -6.08
CA THR A 60 -4.97 -4.32 -6.42
C THR A 60 -5.86 -5.55 -6.60
N LEU A 61 -5.41 -6.53 -7.38
CA LEU A 61 -6.18 -7.76 -7.64
C LEU A 61 -6.39 -8.64 -6.38
N THR A 62 -5.56 -8.46 -5.36
CA THR A 62 -5.66 -9.21 -4.10
C THR A 62 -6.55 -8.50 -3.07
N VAL A 63 -6.62 -7.17 -3.12
CA VAL A 63 -7.41 -6.35 -2.19
C VAL A 63 -8.90 -6.46 -2.53
N ALA A 64 -9.70 -6.91 -1.57
CA ALA A 64 -11.15 -7.05 -1.76
C ALA A 64 -11.81 -5.69 -2.06
N GLY A 65 -12.65 -5.66 -3.10
CA GLY A 65 -13.33 -4.44 -3.55
C GLY A 65 -12.48 -3.52 -4.43
N CYS A 66 -11.29 -3.97 -4.87
CA CYS A 66 -10.41 -3.20 -5.74
C CYS A 66 -10.26 -3.87 -7.11
N THR A 67 -10.55 -3.12 -8.18
CA THR A 67 -10.47 -3.60 -9.58
C THR A 67 -9.40 -2.89 -10.40
N GLU A 68 -8.98 -1.71 -9.96
CA GLU A 68 -8.02 -0.87 -10.66
C GLU A 68 -7.07 -0.21 -9.68
N ILE A 69 -5.80 0.01 -10.07
CA ILE A 69 -4.79 0.68 -9.22
C ILE A 69 -5.33 2.02 -8.68
N LYS A 70 -6.10 2.78 -9.47
CA LYS A 70 -6.63 4.07 -9.02
C LYS A 70 -7.55 3.93 -7.78
N ASN A 71 -8.28 2.82 -7.69
CA ASN A 71 -9.18 2.52 -6.57
C ASN A 71 -8.41 2.09 -5.31
N LEU A 72 -7.17 1.61 -5.47
CA LEU A 72 -6.32 1.20 -4.34
C LEU A 72 -6.12 2.36 -3.35
N ARG A 73 -5.94 3.59 -3.86
CA ARG A 73 -5.82 4.79 -3.01
C ARG A 73 -7.05 4.96 -2.13
N THR A 74 -8.22 4.98 -2.75
CA THR A 74 -9.51 5.21 -2.07
C THR A 74 -9.80 4.11 -1.05
N VAL A 75 -9.64 2.83 -1.44
CA VAL A 75 -9.90 1.69 -0.55
C VAL A 75 -8.97 1.73 0.66
N THR A 76 -7.67 1.99 0.45
CA THR A 76 -6.71 2.09 1.56
C THR A 76 -7.07 3.23 2.51
N LEU A 77 -7.41 4.42 1.99
CA LEU A 77 -7.81 5.56 2.83
C LEU A 77 -9.10 5.27 3.63
N ILE A 78 -10.11 4.66 3.01
CA ILE A 78 -11.33 4.24 3.71
C ILE A 78 -11.01 3.29 4.86
N ARG A 79 -10.11 2.32 4.63
CA ARG A 79 -9.71 1.37 5.68
C ARG A 79 -8.99 2.08 6.83
N ILE A 80 -8.09 3.02 6.53
CA ILE A 80 -7.43 3.83 7.56
C ILE A 80 -8.46 4.63 8.37
N LEU A 81 -9.41 5.30 7.71
CA LEU A 81 -10.46 6.06 8.38
C LEU A 81 -11.32 5.16 9.29
N ASN A 82 -11.72 3.98 8.80
CA ASN A 82 -12.46 3.01 9.61
C ASN A 82 -11.68 2.58 10.85
N LEU A 83 -10.37 2.31 10.73
CA LEU A 83 -9.53 1.97 11.88
C LEU A 83 -9.45 3.09 12.91
N LEU A 84 -9.44 4.36 12.47
CA LEU A 84 -9.45 5.51 13.37
C LEU A 84 -10.80 5.66 14.08
N LEU A 85 -11.91 5.46 13.36
CA LEU A 85 -13.26 5.54 13.90
C LEU A 85 -13.58 4.39 14.88
N MET A 86 -13.06 3.18 14.64
CA MET A 86 -13.29 2.03 15.53
C MET A 86 -12.44 2.05 16.80
N LYS A 87 -11.41 2.89 16.87
CA LYS A 87 -10.57 3.10 18.07
C LYS A 87 -11.04 4.28 18.93
N SER A 88 -12.09 4.98 18.51
CA SER A 88 -12.74 6.07 19.26
C SER A 88 -13.91 5.53 20.09
#